data_AF-A0A7W1PCV2-F1
#
_entry.id   AF-A0A7W1PCV2-F1
#
_cell.length_a   1.000
_cell.length_b   1.000
_cell.length_c   1.000
_cell.angle_alpha   90.00
_cell.angle_beta   90.00
_cell.angle_gamma   90.00
#
_symmetry.space_group_name_H-M   'P 1'
#
loop_
_entity.id
_entity.type
_entity.pdbx_description
1 polymer ?
#
loop_
_entity_poly.entity_id
_entity_poly.type
_entity_poly.pdbx_seq_one_letter_code
_entity_poly.pdbx_strand_id
1 'polypeptide(L)'
;MRKPSGSIRATATIAALITGGLFVSAQQAGPEQRTSFRSGVELVTVDVNVVDRQGQPVRELSPSDFAVTVGGQARRVVSAEFVDVAAARAALADRP
;
A
#
# COMPACT_ATOMS: atom_id res chain seq x y z
N MET A 1 46.08 -28.14 -55.60
CA MET A 1 45.16 -28.52 -56.70
C MET A 1 44.26 -29.65 -56.19
N ARG A 2 43.01 -29.34 -55.81
CA ARG A 2 42.05 -30.31 -55.28
C ARG A 2 41.44 -31.10 -56.44
N LYS A 3 41.53 -32.43 -56.42
CA LYS A 3 40.48 -33.29 -56.98
C LYS A 3 40.22 -34.49 -56.06
N PRO A 4 38.94 -34.83 -55.81
CA PRO A 4 38.52 -35.80 -54.81
C PRO A 4 38.10 -37.13 -55.44
N SER A 5 37.64 -38.05 -54.58
CA SER A 5 36.83 -39.24 -54.84
C SER A 5 37.55 -40.58 -54.84
N GLY A 6 37.06 -41.45 -53.93
CA GLY A 6 37.48 -42.85 -53.78
C GLY A 6 36.82 -43.45 -52.55
N SER A 7 35.50 -43.56 -52.58
CA SER A 7 34.59 -44.16 -51.61
C SER A 7 35.08 -45.45 -50.95
N ILE A 8 35.08 -45.50 -49.61
CA ILE A 8 34.98 -46.75 -48.86
C ILE A 8 33.58 -46.79 -48.25
N ARG A 9 32.70 -47.53 -48.92
CA ARG A 9 31.45 -48.01 -48.35
C ARG A 9 31.75 -49.33 -47.65
N ALA A 10 31.57 -49.37 -46.34
CA ALA A 10 31.18 -50.59 -45.65
C ALA A 10 30.60 -50.19 -44.28
N THR A 11 29.29 -49.99 -44.30
CA THR A 11 28.40 -50.04 -43.14
C THR A 11 28.75 -51.22 -42.23
N ALA A 12 29.08 -50.93 -40.98
CA ALA A 12 28.88 -51.85 -39.87
C ALA A 12 28.30 -51.02 -38.71
N THR A 13 26.98 -51.01 -38.67
CA THR A 13 26.16 -50.43 -37.63
C THR A 13 26.44 -51.16 -36.31
N ILE A 14 27.06 -50.49 -35.35
CA ILE A 14 26.87 -50.80 -33.93
C ILE A 14 26.44 -49.50 -33.27
N ALA A 15 25.14 -49.45 -32.99
CA ALA A 15 24.48 -48.39 -32.26
C ALA A 15 25.07 -48.31 -30.84
N ALA A 16 25.97 -47.34 -30.62
CA ALA A 16 26.33 -46.91 -29.29
C ALA A 16 25.19 -46.03 -28.76
N LEU A 17 24.32 -46.63 -27.96
CA LEU A 17 23.33 -45.94 -27.13
C LEU A 17 24.01 -44.84 -26.30
N ILE A 18 23.92 -43.59 -26.76
CA ILE A 18 24.17 -42.40 -25.95
C ILE A 18 22.95 -42.25 -25.02
N THR A 19 22.91 -43.05 -23.95
CA THR A 19 21.83 -42.99 -22.96
C THR A 19 22.31 -42.27 -21.73
N GLY A 20 21.70 -41.11 -21.48
CA GLY A 20 21.46 -40.62 -20.12
C GLY A 20 22.47 -39.60 -19.61
N GLY A 21 22.07 -38.33 -19.66
CA GLY A 21 22.58 -37.35 -18.71
C GLY A 21 22.70 -35.91 -19.21
N LEU A 22 21.71 -35.38 -19.96
CA LEU A 22 21.50 -33.93 -19.93
C LEU A 22 20.96 -33.59 -18.55
N PHE A 23 21.86 -33.34 -17.59
CA PHE A 23 21.49 -32.70 -16.33
C PHE A 23 21.09 -31.25 -16.64
N VAL A 24 19.82 -31.06 -16.99
CA VAL A 24 19.20 -29.73 -16.93
C VAL A 24 19.06 -29.41 -15.44
N SER A 25 19.98 -28.62 -14.92
CA SER A 25 19.84 -27.98 -13.62
C SER A 25 18.62 -27.06 -13.69
N ALA A 26 17.49 -27.50 -13.13
CA ALA A 26 16.35 -26.64 -12.90
C ALA A 26 16.79 -25.56 -11.90
N GLN A 27 17.16 -24.38 -12.40
CA GLN A 27 17.40 -23.22 -11.57
C GLN A 27 16.06 -22.86 -10.90
N GLN A 28 15.97 -23.16 -9.61
CA GLN A 28 14.84 -22.75 -8.78
C GLN A 28 14.82 -21.21 -8.80
N ALA A 29 13.82 -20.63 -9.47
CA ALA A 29 13.58 -19.20 -9.44
C ALA A 29 13.48 -18.78 -7.97
N GLY A 30 14.42 -17.95 -7.51
CA GLY A 30 14.42 -17.42 -6.15
C GLY A 30 13.13 -16.64 -5.90
N PRO A 31 12.67 -16.55 -4.65
CA PRO A 31 11.44 -15.83 -4.34
C PRO A 31 11.52 -14.40 -4.87
N GLU A 32 10.62 -14.05 -5.78
CA GLU A 32 10.51 -12.68 -6.29
C GLU A 32 10.19 -11.75 -5.12
N GLN A 33 11.12 -10.84 -4.80
CA GLN A 33 10.92 -9.81 -3.79
C GLN A 33 9.85 -8.84 -4.32
N ARG A 34 8.58 -9.06 -3.96
CA ARG A 34 7.48 -8.15 -4.31
C ARG A 34 7.75 -6.78 -3.67
N THR A 35 7.97 -5.76 -4.49
CA THR A 35 8.11 -4.38 -4.04
C THR A 35 6.80 -3.93 -3.38
N SER A 36 6.83 -3.70 -2.07
CA SER A 36 5.67 -3.17 -1.34
C SER A 36 5.68 -1.64 -1.37
N PHE A 37 4.61 -1.04 -1.86
CA PHE A 37 4.40 0.41 -1.75
C PHE A 37 3.69 0.75 -0.44
N ARG A 38 4.17 1.76 0.27
CA ARG A 38 3.56 2.25 1.51
C ARG A 38 2.60 3.38 1.16
N SER A 39 1.42 3.36 1.78
CA SER A 39 0.47 4.46 1.78
C SER A 39 0.02 4.75 3.21
N GLY A 40 -0.47 5.96 3.47
CA GLY A 40 -0.92 6.42 4.78
C GLY A 40 -2.05 7.43 4.67
N VAL A 41 -2.69 7.72 5.80
CA VAL A 41 -3.74 8.74 5.92
C VAL A 41 -3.25 9.78 6.93
N GLU A 42 -3.40 11.05 6.59
CA GLU A 42 -3.18 12.18 7.50
C GLU A 42 -4.52 12.68 8.02
N LEU A 43 -4.61 12.91 9.33
CA LEU A 43 -5.78 13.51 9.96
C LEU A 43 -5.53 14.99 10.17
N VAL A 44 -6.54 15.80 9.84
CA VAL A 44 -6.50 17.26 10.01
C VAL A 44 -7.61 17.65 10.98
N THR A 45 -7.25 18.40 12.02
CA THR A 45 -8.20 18.93 13.00
C THR A 45 -8.80 20.23 12.51
N VAL A 46 -10.11 20.42 12.72
CA VAL A 46 -10.83 21.64 12.38
C VAL A 46 -11.60 22.10 13.60
N ASP A 47 -11.30 23.30 14.08
CA ASP A 47 -12.02 23.91 15.21
C ASP A 47 -13.31 24.59 14.72
N VAL A 48 -14.41 24.29 15.38
CA VAL A 48 -15.73 24.85 15.09
C VAL A 48 -16.42 25.27 16.38
N ASN A 49 -17.25 26.31 16.31
CA ASN A 49 -18.10 26.73 17.42
C ASN A 49 -19.56 26.65 16.97
N VAL A 50 -20.35 25.83 17.67
CA VAL A 50 -21.76 25.61 17.37
C VAL A 50 -22.58 26.02 18.59
N VAL A 51 -23.44 27.02 18.41
CA VAL A 51 -24.32 27.56 19.45
C VAL A 51 -25.77 27.51 19.02
N ASP A 52 -26.66 27.41 20.01
CA ASP A 52 -28.10 27.55 19.80
C ASP A 52 -28.53 29.03 19.65
N ARG A 53 -29.85 29.27 19.60
CA ARG A 53 -30.41 30.63 19.46
C ARG A 53 -30.16 31.52 20.67
N GLN A 54 -29.90 30.92 21.83
CA GLN A 54 -29.61 31.57 23.09
C GLN A 54 -28.09 31.77 23.28
N GLY A 55 -27.28 31.39 22.29
CA GLY A 55 -25.83 31.48 22.35
C GLY A 55 -25.18 30.40 23.22
N GLN A 56 -25.91 29.35 23.60
CA GLN A 56 -25.37 28.26 24.40
C GLN A 56 -24.70 27.21 23.50
N PRO A 57 -23.52 26.69 23.87
CA PRO A 57 -22.85 25.65 23.09
C PRO A 57 -23.69 24.39 22.97
N VAL A 58 -23.81 23.86 21.75
CA VAL A 58 -24.47 22.58 21.50
C VAL A 58 -23.50 21.44 21.82
N ARG A 59 -23.81 20.64 22.84
CA ARG A 59 -22.90 19.61 23.38
C ARG A 59 -23.04 18.24 22.71
N GLU A 60 -24.23 17.93 22.18
CA GLU A 60 -24.59 16.61 21.68
C GLU A 60 -24.41 16.52 20.16
N LEU A 61 -23.20 16.83 19.67
CA LEU A 61 -22.86 16.70 18.26
C LEU A 61 -21.96 15.48 18.04
N SER A 62 -22.32 14.69 17.04
CA SER A 62 -21.61 13.52 16.56
C SER A 62 -20.83 13.85 15.28
N PRO A 63 -19.85 13.02 14.87
CA PRO A 63 -19.17 13.20 13.59
C PRO A 63 -20.09 13.28 12.38
N SER A 64 -21.24 12.59 12.41
CA SER A 64 -22.24 12.60 11.33
C SER A 64 -23.00 13.91 11.18
N ASP A 65 -22.95 14.79 12.17
CA ASP A 65 -23.59 16.12 12.11
C ASP A 65 -22.73 17.13 11.33
N PHE A 66 -21.54 16.72 10.87
CA PHE A 66 -20.61 17.57 10.14
C PHE A 66 -20.38 17.05 8.72
N ALA A 67 -20.42 17.97 7.76
CA ALA A 67 -20.00 17.72 6.38
C ALA A 67 -18.77 18.59 6.07
N VAL A 68 -17.67 17.95 5.69
CA VAL A 68 -16.43 18.64 5.29
C VAL A 68 -16.20 18.40 3.81
N THR A 69 -15.88 19.46 3.07
CA THR A 69 -15.48 19.35 1.66
C THR A 69 -14.12 20.02 1.44
N VAL A 70 -13.26 19.39 0.65
CA VAL A 70 -11.94 19.94 0.27
C VAL A 70 -11.79 19.86 -1.24
N GLY A 71 -11.62 21.00 -1.90
CA GLY A 71 -11.61 21.07 -3.37
C GLY A 71 -12.92 20.58 -3.99
N GLY A 72 -14.05 20.81 -3.32
CA GLY A 72 -15.37 20.35 -3.76
C GLY A 72 -15.67 18.87 -3.54
N GLN A 73 -14.73 18.11 -2.98
CA GLN A 73 -14.92 16.67 -2.69
C GLN A 73 -15.21 16.46 -1.20
N ALA A 74 -16.24 15.67 -0.88
CA ALA A 74 -16.58 15.33 0.50
C ALA A 74 -15.43 14.57 1.18
N ARG A 75 -15.18 14.92 2.45
CA ARG A 75 -14.18 14.29 3.32
C ARG A 75 -14.88 13.68 4.51
N ARG A 76 -14.39 12.52 4.90
CA ARG A 76 -14.91 11.78 6.05
C ARG A 76 -14.46 12.47 7.33
N VAL A 77 -15.41 12.79 8.19
CA VAL A 77 -15.15 13.18 9.58
C VAL A 77 -15.02 11.91 10.41
N VAL A 78 -13.85 11.69 11.03
CA VAL A 78 -13.55 10.45 11.78
C VAL A 78 -13.88 10.57 13.26
N SER A 79 -13.79 11.77 13.82
CA SER A 79 -14.06 12.06 15.22
C SER A 79 -14.56 13.50 15.35
N ALA A 80 -15.35 13.74 16.39
CA ALA A 80 -15.80 15.06 16.82
C ALA A 80 -15.83 15.04 18.35
N GLU A 81 -15.25 16.06 18.97
CA GLU A 81 -15.15 16.17 20.42
C GLU A 81 -15.63 17.55 20.84
N PHE A 82 -16.45 17.58 21.90
CA PHE A 82 -16.84 18.83 22.52
C PHE A 82 -15.73 19.29 23.48
N VAL A 83 -15.15 20.45 23.19
CA VAL A 83 -14.10 21.07 24.04
C VAL A 83 -14.68 22.28 24.77
N ASP A 84 -14.76 22.19 26.11
CA ASP A 84 -15.22 23.30 26.95
C ASP A 84 -14.06 24.29 27.20
N VAL A 85 -13.90 25.24 26.29
CA VAL A 85 -12.82 26.24 26.35
C VAL A 85 -12.95 27.15 27.57
N ALA A 86 -14.17 27.42 28.03
CA ALA A 86 -14.41 28.26 29.20
C ALA A 86 -13.92 27.57 30.48
N ALA A 87 -14.28 26.29 30.65
CA ALA A 87 -13.80 25.47 31.76
C ALA A 87 -12.27 25.31 31.72
N ALA A 88 -11.70 25.03 30.55
CA ALA A 88 -10.26 24.90 30.38
C ALA A 88 -9.50 26.18 30.76
N ARG A 89 -10.03 27.35 30.38
CA ARG A 89 -9.44 28.64 30.73
C ARG A 89 -9.52 28.93 32.22
N ALA A 90 -10.63 28.63 32.87
CA ALA A 90 -10.78 28.79 34.31
C ALA A 90 -9.76 27.93 35.08
N ALA A 91 -9.58 26.67 34.67
CA ALA A 91 -8.58 25.78 35.27
C ALA A 91 -7.14 26.27 35.09
N LEU A 92 -6.81 26.91 33.96
CA LEU A 92 -5.50 27.52 33.74
C LEU A 92 -5.27 28.76 34.61
N ALA A 93 -6.32 29.54 34.86
CA ALA A 93 -6.23 30.72 35.72
C ALA A 93 -6.08 30.39 37.21
N ASP A 94 -6.57 29.21 37.62
CA ASP A 94 -6.50 28.71 39.01
C ASP A 94 -5.18 27.98 39.33
N ARG A 95 -4.26 27.87 38.36
CA ARG A 95 -2.91 27.35 38.60
C ARG A 95 -2.06 28.44 39.30
N PRO A 96 -1.39 28.13 40.42
CA PRO A 96 -0.58 29.08 41.18
C PRO A 96 0.66 29.55 40.42
#